data_AF-A0AA87U4Y8-F1
#
_entry.id   AF-A0AA87U4Y8-F1
#
_cell.length_a   1.000
_cell.length_b   1.000
_cell.length_c   1.000
_cell.angle_alpha   90.00
_cell.angle_beta   90.00
_cell.angle_gamma   90.00
#
_symmetry.space_group_name_H-M   'P 1'
#
loop_
_entity.id
_entity.type
_entity.pdbx_description
1 polymer ?
#
loop_
_entity_poly.entity_id
_entity_poly.type
_entity_poly.pdbx_seq_one_letter_code
_entity_poly.pdbx_strand_id
1 'polypeptide(L)' 'MGEPGIGLRDGHMFTPRLIKRLGLSMETSAIRFSLVHYGKLEEIARFEKVHTEVMARHR' A
#
# COMPACT_ATOMS: atom_id res chain seq x y z
N MET A 1 -2.73 4.27 10.34
CA MET A 1 -3.97 3.69 9.75
C MET A 1 -4.64 4.80 8.98
N GLY A 2 -4.97 4.59 7.70
CA GLY A 2 -5.61 5.65 6.91
C GLY A 2 -7.07 5.86 7.32
N GLU A 3 -7.65 6.99 6.93
CA GLU A 3 -9.07 7.33 7.15
C GLU A 3 -10.06 6.21 6.77
N PRO A 4 -9.84 5.42 5.69
CA PRO A 4 -10.73 4.31 5.34
C PRO A 4 -10.63 3.09 6.27
N GLY A 5 -9.84 3.14 7.34
CA GLY A 5 -9.65 2.02 8.28
C GLY A 5 -8.87 0.84 7.72
N ILE A 6 -8.05 1.07 6.68
CA ILE A 6 -7.21 0.04 6.06
C ILE A 6 -5.80 0.12 6.64
N GLY A 7 -5.32 -1.02 7.14
CA GLY A 7 -3.93 -1.18 7.58
C GLY A 7 -2.98 -1.38 6.40
N LEU A 8 -2.08 -0.43 6.20
CA LEU A 8 -1.02 -0.50 5.18
C LEU A 8 0.27 0.11 5.72
N ARG A 9 1.38 -0.13 5.03
CA ARG A 9 2.65 0.54 5.27
C ARG A 9 3.12 1.24 4.01
N ASP A 10 3.60 2.46 4.14
CA ASP A 10 4.29 3.22 3.11
C ASP A 10 5.78 3.39 3.47
N GLY A 11 6.59 3.75 2.46
CA GLY A 11 8.02 4.01 2.63
C GLY A 11 8.92 2.88 2.12
N HIS A 12 10.16 2.84 2.61
CA HIS A 12 11.21 1.96 2.07
C HIS A 12 11.32 0.59 2.74
N MET A 13 10.46 0.30 3.72
CA MET A 13 10.33 -1.00 4.40
C MET A 13 11.65 -1.51 4.99
N PHE A 14 12.50 -0.60 5.50
CA PHE A 14 13.88 -0.89 5.95
C PHE A 14 14.78 -1.53 4.87
N THR A 15 14.41 -1.37 3.60
CA THR A 15 15.13 -1.93 2.42
C THR A 15 15.59 -0.84 1.43
N PRO A 16 16.33 0.20 1.86
CA PRO A 16 16.68 1.35 1.01
C PRO A 16 17.45 0.96 -0.26
N ARG A 17 18.30 -0.07 -0.19
CA ARG A 17 19.05 -0.59 -1.36
C ARG A 17 18.13 -1.23 -2.41
N LEU A 18 17.07 -1.90 -1.98
CA LEU A 18 16.09 -2.52 -2.87
C LEU A 18 15.25 -1.44 -3.55
N ILE A 19 14.76 -0.45 -2.80
CA ILE A 19 14.00 0.68 -3.34
C ILE A 19 14.82 1.41 -4.42
N LYS A 20 16.09 1.70 -4.15
CA LYS A 20 17.01 2.28 -5.15
C LYS A 20 17.15 1.40 -6.39
N ARG A 21 17.26 0.07 -6.22
CA ARG A 21 17.37 -0.87 -7.35
C ARG A 21 16.08 -0.97 -8.16
N LEU A 22 14.93 -0.78 -7.54
CA LEU A 22 13.62 -0.73 -8.20
C LEU A 22 13.32 0.62 -8.86
N GLY A 23 14.22 1.60 -8.74
CA GLY A 23 14.03 2.95 -9.32
C GLY A 23 12.94 3.77 -8.63
N LEU A 24 12.56 3.40 -7.41
CA LEU A 24 11.54 4.09 -6.63
C LEU A 24 12.13 5.27 -5.83
N SER A 25 11.30 6.26 -5.53
CA SER A 25 11.68 7.40 -4.70
C SER A 25 12.08 6.94 -3.28
N MET A 26 13.12 7.54 -2.73
CA MET A 26 13.51 7.29 -1.33
C MET A 26 12.57 7.95 -0.32
N GLU A 27 11.86 9.00 -0.71
CA GLU A 27 10.93 9.76 0.15
C GLU A 27 9.52 9.18 0.11
N THR A 28 9.05 8.75 -1.07
CA THR A 28 7.66 8.31 -1.28
C THR A 28 7.53 6.82 -1.63
N SER A 29 8.62 6.16 -2.05
CA SER A 29 8.78 4.71 -2.24
C SER A 29 7.52 3.99 -2.74
N ALA A 30 7.11 2.90 -2.08
CA ALA A 30 5.96 2.08 -2.43
C ALA A 30 5.04 1.94 -1.23
N ILE A 31 3.78 1.59 -1.50
CA ILE A 31 2.85 1.08 -0.51
C ILE A 31 2.95 -0.44 -0.44
N ARG A 32 2.79 -1.01 0.75
CA ARG A 32 2.73 -2.44 0.98
C ARG A 32 1.47 -2.79 1.75
N PHE A 33 0.63 -3.59 1.10
CA PHE A 33 -0.48 -4.29 1.71
C PHE A 33 -0.06 -5.75 1.93
N SER A 34 -0.21 -6.26 3.15
CA SER A 34 0.26 -7.60 3.52
C SER A 34 -0.90 -8.41 4.06
N LEU A 35 -1.08 -9.60 3.49
CA LEU A 35 -2.07 -10.57 3.94
C LEU A 35 -1.46 -11.52 4.96
N VAL A 36 -2.30 -12.00 5.86
CA VAL A 36 -1.98 -12.95 6.93
C VAL A 36 -3.11 -13.98 7.02
N HIS A 37 -2.93 -15.02 7.83
CA HIS A 37 -3.84 -16.17 7.87
C HIS A 37 -5.29 -15.86 8.27
N TYR A 38 -5.55 -14.70 8.89
CA TYR A 38 -6.90 -14.24 9.23
C TYR A 38 -7.45 -13.20 8.26
N GLY A 39 -6.72 -12.85 7.19
CA GLY A 39 -7.21 -11.96 6.15
C GLY A 39 -8.33 -12.61 5.34
N LYS A 40 -9.36 -11.84 5.02
CA LYS A 40 -10.54 -12.32 4.30
C LYS A 40 -10.64 -11.76 2.88
N LEU A 41 -11.33 -12.48 2.00
CA LEU A 41 -11.55 -12.04 0.62
C LEU A 41 -12.34 -10.72 0.56
N GLU A 42 -13.26 -10.50 1.49
CA GLU A 42 -14.03 -9.26 1.58
C GLU A 42 -13.14 -8.05 1.93
N GLU A 43 -12.09 -8.27 2.70
CA GLU A 43 -11.11 -7.22 3.05
C GLU A 43 -10.24 -6.85 1.84
N ILE A 44 -9.91 -7.82 1.00
CA ILE A 44 -9.20 -7.59 -0.28
C ILE A 44 -10.09 -6.77 -1.22
N ALA A 45 -11.36 -7.17 -1.39
CA ALA A 45 -12.31 -6.45 -2.24
C ALA A 45 -12.54 -5.01 -1.73
N ARG A 46 -12.62 -4.82 -0.40
CA ARG A 46 -12.70 -3.49 0.20
C ARG A 46 -11.45 -2.66 -0.10
N PHE A 47 -10.26 -3.25 -0.01
CA PHE A 47 -9.01 -2.57 -0.35
C PHE A 47 -8.98 -2.13 -1.81
N GLU A 48 -9.33 -3.01 -2.74
CA GLU A 48 -9.38 -2.71 -4.17
C GLU A 48 -10.32 -1.52 -4.48
N LYS A 49 -11.53 -1.55 -3.91
CA LYS A 49 -12.52 -0.47 -4.07
C LYS A 49 -11.95 0.87 -3.60
N VAL A 50 -11.45 0.93 -2.37
CA VAL A 50 -10.90 2.17 -1.78
C VAL A 50 -9.67 2.65 -2.57
N HIS A 51 -8.78 1.74 -2.97
CA HIS A 51 -7.59 2.09 -3.72
C HIS A 51 -7.94 2.73 -5.07
N THR A 52 -8.89 2.14 -5.80
CA THR A 52 -9.39 2.68 -7.07
C THR A 52 -9.99 4.07 -6.89
N GLU A 53 -10.80 4.27 -5.85
CA GLU A 53 -11.40 5.57 -5.54
C GLU A 53 -10.34 6.64 -5.23
N VAL A 54 -9.30 6.30 -4.46
CA VAL A 54 -8.20 7.22 -4.14
C VAL A 54 -7.39 7.55 -5.39
N MET A 55 -7.05 6.56 -6.21
CA MET A 55 -6.31 6.79 -7.46
C MET A 55 -7.11 7.65 -8.45
N ALA A 56 -8.43 7.49 -8.52
CA ALA A 56 -9.29 8.31 -9.37
C ALA A 56 -9.36 9.78 -8.93
N ARG A 57 -9.22 10.09 -7.64
CA ARG A 57 -9.20 11.47 -7.11
C ARG A 57 -7.90 12.22 -7.37
N HIS A 58 -6.80 11.48 -7.60
CA HIS A 58 -5.45 12.02 -7.77
C HIS A 58 -4.91 11.87 -9.19
N ARG A 59 -5.79 11.53 -10.15
CA ARG A 59 -5.50 11.47 -11.58
C ARG A 59 -6.01 12.72 -12.27
#